data_AF-A0A212IX66-F1
#
_entry.id   AF-A0A212IX66-F1
#
_cell.length_a   1.000
_cell.length_b   1.000
_cell.length_c   1.000
_cell.angle_alpha   90.00
_cell.angle_beta   90.00
_cell.angle_gamma   90.00
#
_symmetry.space_group_name_H-M   'P 1'
#
loop_
_entity.id
_entity.type
_entity.pdbx_description
1 polymer ?
#
loop_
_entity_poly.entity_id
_entity_poly.type
_entity_poly.pdbx_seq_one_letter_code
_entity_poly.pdbx_strand_id
1 'polypeptide(L)'
;MKLKKHILAMTLCAALLVPLAACGNTASAGGSETRTGQANGFGGVVTATVTVADGKVTDVQLVGPDETPALGGAALEPMAAAIKEKGGTDGVDTVSGATVTSKACIDAVNNALDPEKFPYTPKEEKPVETPLATTASDLYQGFGAVSVGRVGPGKDDKDVQVYSYTTALVNAVFDGDGKILALNIDAMETATPNYDGDHMPHFAGFPGMGGYNYDENHDGTVDSVSADTDEQFLADLAAWQTKRERGETYVLGSGTFATEMDAFQSLFVGMTVSEVEEWFNNYTDVNGRPLKTENKDENDQKKYDALSDEDKAMLADVVSSATISLKDPHGDFVSALKKAYDNRVPVATPASIKGIGLGAASNGRVGPGKDDKDVQVYSYTSVYASTLFDADGKIASIIIDALEVATPNYDGDGMPHFSGYPGQTPYNLDADHDGKVDGVASNTDDTFLAEVASWQTKRERGDGYVLASGTFVTEADAFQKLFVGMTVDEVQAWFDKYTDVNGRPLKTENKDENDQKKYDALSAEDKAMLADVVSSATISLKDAHGDILAAIKNSLTYKQDVDITVK
;
A
#
# COMPACT_ATOMS: atom_id res chain seq x y z
N MET A 1 40.29 11.62 -36.90
CA MET A 1 40.94 12.95 -36.97
C MET A 1 40.33 13.84 -35.89
N LYS A 2 41.11 14.18 -34.84
CA LYS A 2 40.85 15.13 -33.71
C LYS A 2 39.63 14.79 -32.82
N LEU A 3 39.70 14.30 -31.58
CA LEU A 3 40.51 14.55 -30.36
C LEU A 3 40.37 15.97 -29.75
N LYS A 4 39.69 16.05 -28.58
CA LYS A 4 40.09 16.71 -27.30
C LYS A 4 38.85 16.78 -26.36
N LYS A 5 38.83 16.04 -25.24
CA LYS A 5 39.39 16.33 -23.89
C LYS A 5 38.44 17.17 -23.02
N HIS A 6 37.92 16.58 -21.93
CA HIS A 6 38.03 17.11 -20.56
C HIS A 6 37.87 15.97 -19.53
N ILE A 7 39.00 15.58 -18.92
CA ILE A 7 39.15 14.82 -17.68
C ILE A 7 40.10 15.66 -16.81
N LEU A 8 39.69 15.99 -15.58
CA LEU A 8 40.52 16.50 -14.48
C LEU A 8 39.63 16.58 -13.22
N ALA A 9 39.97 16.15 -12.00
CA ALA A 9 41.02 15.27 -11.48
C ALA A 9 40.64 14.89 -10.03
N MET A 10 40.61 13.59 -9.71
CA MET A 10 40.88 13.09 -8.35
C MET A 10 42.35 13.35 -8.04
N THR A 11 42.65 13.97 -6.89
CA THR A 11 44.04 14.10 -6.42
C THR A 11 44.22 13.26 -5.16
N LEU A 12 44.92 12.14 -5.39
CA LEU A 12 45.56 11.26 -4.44
C LEU A 12 46.71 11.99 -3.73
N CYS A 13 46.75 11.98 -2.40
CA CYS A 13 47.97 12.28 -1.64
C CYS A 13 48.19 11.16 -0.60
N ALA A 14 48.80 10.07 -1.06
CA ALA A 14 49.48 9.10 -0.22
C ALA A 14 50.98 9.40 -0.28
N ALA A 15 51.58 9.78 0.86
CA ALA A 15 52.97 9.49 1.23
C ALA A 15 53.33 10.19 2.55
N LEU A 16 53.50 9.41 3.63
CA LEU A 16 54.70 9.43 4.49
C LEU A 16 54.53 8.42 5.65
N LEU A 17 55.12 7.24 5.46
CA LEU A 17 55.50 6.31 6.53
C LEU A 17 57.01 6.49 6.76
N VAL A 18 57.44 6.54 8.03
CA VAL A 18 58.51 5.75 8.66
C VAL A 18 58.65 6.17 10.15
N PRO A 19 58.99 5.25 11.07
CA PRO A 19 58.63 5.31 12.49
C PRO A 19 59.80 5.68 13.41
N LEU A 20 59.53 6.03 14.67
CA LEU A 20 60.49 5.87 15.77
C LEU A 20 59.75 5.60 17.08
N ALA A 21 59.97 4.41 17.63
CA ALA A 21 59.61 4.06 18.99
C ALA A 21 60.55 4.76 19.98
N ALA A 22 59.99 5.38 21.01
CA ALA A 22 60.69 5.74 22.24
C ALA A 22 59.75 5.53 23.44
N CYS A 23 60.13 4.62 24.32
CA CYS A 23 59.50 4.39 25.61
C CYS A 23 59.51 5.67 26.47
N GLY A 24 58.36 6.03 27.02
CA GLY A 24 58.22 7.08 28.02
C GLY A 24 56.88 6.96 28.73
N ASN A 25 56.87 6.32 29.89
CA ASN A 25 55.72 6.23 30.78
C ASN A 25 55.52 7.57 31.49
N THR A 26 54.69 8.44 30.91
CA THR A 26 54.14 9.63 31.57
C THR A 26 52.67 9.72 31.25
N ALA A 27 51.83 9.56 32.26
CA ALA A 27 50.40 9.84 32.20
C ALA A 27 50.20 11.32 31.79
N SER A 28 49.61 11.55 30.62
CA SER A 28 49.11 12.85 30.21
C SER A 28 47.63 12.93 30.57
N ALA A 29 47.28 13.87 31.43
CA ALA A 29 45.91 14.28 31.67
C ALA A 29 45.38 15.02 30.42
N GLY A 30 44.11 14.77 30.06
CA GLY A 30 43.29 15.64 29.22
C GLY A 30 43.48 15.58 27.69
N GLY A 31 43.78 14.42 27.11
CA GLY A 31 43.74 14.25 25.66
C GLY A 31 42.31 14.10 25.16
N SER A 32 41.79 15.11 24.47
CA SER A 32 40.54 15.01 23.70
C SER A 32 40.83 14.21 22.42
N GLU A 33 40.09 13.13 22.20
CA GLU A 33 40.23 12.26 21.02
C GLU A 33 38.92 12.18 20.26
N THR A 34 38.97 12.20 18.93
CA THR A 34 37.79 12.04 18.08
C THR A 34 37.75 10.61 17.55
N ARG A 35 36.59 9.97 17.65
CA ARG A 35 36.32 8.63 17.12
C ARG A 35 35.13 8.67 16.18
N THR A 36 35.07 7.73 15.25
CA THR A 36 33.95 7.57 14.33
C THR A 36 33.44 6.15 14.41
N GLY A 37 32.12 6.00 14.37
CA GLY A 37 31.45 4.72 14.33
C GLY A 37 30.21 4.76 13.45
N GLN A 38 29.71 3.59 13.12
CA GLN A 38 28.62 3.41 12.18
C GLN A 38 27.63 2.38 12.71
N ALA A 39 26.36 2.57 12.37
CA ALA A 39 25.32 1.58 12.56
C ALA A 39 24.29 1.70 11.43
N ASN A 40 23.53 0.64 11.21
CA ASN A 40 22.45 0.66 10.24
C ASN A 40 21.25 1.39 10.85
N GLY A 41 20.93 2.56 10.28
CA GLY A 41 19.70 3.30 10.52
C GLY A 41 18.51 2.71 9.77
N PHE A 42 17.40 3.44 9.81
CA PHE A 42 16.18 3.01 9.13
C PHE A 42 16.30 3.14 7.61
N GLY A 43 16.73 4.32 7.14
CA GLY A 43 16.85 4.61 5.71
C GLY A 43 18.25 4.35 5.15
N GLY A 44 19.26 4.21 6.00
CA GLY A 44 20.61 3.86 5.59
C GLY A 44 21.61 3.96 6.74
N VAL A 45 22.90 4.13 6.44
CA VAL A 45 23.94 4.14 7.48
C VAL A 45 23.89 5.44 8.30
N VAL A 46 23.77 5.32 9.61
CA VAL A 46 24.00 6.42 10.55
C VAL A 46 25.47 6.40 10.97
N THR A 47 26.16 7.51 10.74
CA THR A 47 27.55 7.72 11.14
C THR A 47 27.61 8.67 12.34
N ALA A 48 28.28 8.22 13.40
CA ALA A 48 28.56 9.02 14.59
C ALA A 48 30.03 9.46 14.59
N THR A 49 30.28 10.75 14.76
CA THR A 49 31.61 11.29 15.10
C THR A 49 31.55 11.83 16.52
N VAL A 50 32.30 11.22 17.44
CA VAL A 50 32.27 11.56 18.86
C VAL A 50 33.62 12.09 19.32
N THR A 51 33.60 13.14 20.14
CA THR A 51 34.78 13.63 20.83
C THR A 51 34.75 13.13 22.27
N VAL A 52 35.81 12.47 22.72
CA VAL A 52 35.94 11.90 24.06
C VAL A 52 37.04 12.62 24.81
N ALA A 53 36.72 13.12 26.00
CA ALA A 53 37.68 13.70 26.94
C ALA A 53 37.41 13.14 28.33
N ASP A 54 38.47 12.74 29.03
CA ASP A 54 38.41 12.17 30.39
C ASP A 54 37.42 10.99 30.52
N GLY A 55 37.33 10.16 29.47
CA GLY A 55 36.45 8.99 29.43
C GLY A 55 34.97 9.30 29.21
N LYS A 56 34.61 10.55 28.88
CA LYS A 56 33.24 10.96 28.58
C LYS A 56 33.12 11.53 27.18
N VAL A 57 31.97 11.33 26.56
CA VAL A 57 31.62 11.96 25.29
C VAL A 57 31.30 13.43 25.55
N THR A 58 32.10 14.35 24.98
CA THR A 58 31.95 15.80 25.14
C THR A 58 31.36 16.47 23.90
N ASP A 59 31.36 15.78 22.75
CA ASP A 59 30.70 16.22 21.54
C ASP A 59 30.26 15.04 20.69
N VAL A 60 29.14 15.19 19.99
CA VAL A 60 28.54 14.17 19.12
C VAL A 60 28.03 14.84 17.87
N GLN A 61 28.43 14.32 16.72
CA GLN A 61 27.84 14.63 15.42
C GLN A 61 27.26 13.34 14.84
N LEU A 62 25.96 13.35 14.55
CA LEU A 62 25.26 12.25 13.90
C LEU A 62 24.87 12.67 12.49
N VAL A 63 25.13 11.79 11.52
CA VAL A 63 24.79 12.00 10.10
C VAL A 63 24.14 10.73 9.57
N GLY A 64 22.92 10.84 9.06
CA GLY A 64 22.20 9.75 8.38
C GLY A 64 21.51 10.34 7.15
N PRO A 65 22.20 10.42 5.99
CA PRO A 65 21.70 11.14 4.82
C PRO A 65 20.50 10.47 4.17
N ASP A 66 20.36 9.15 4.38
CA ASP A 66 19.32 8.33 3.79
C ASP A 66 18.11 8.15 4.75
N GLU A 67 18.17 8.70 5.96
CA GLU A 67 17.04 8.67 6.89
C GLU A 67 15.87 9.51 6.38
N THR A 68 14.64 9.06 6.63
CA THR A 68 13.43 9.81 6.30
C THR A 68 13.48 11.20 6.96
N PRO A 69 13.50 12.31 6.18
CA PRO A 69 13.81 13.64 6.73
C PRO A 69 12.91 14.09 7.88
N ALA A 70 11.61 13.81 7.79
CA ALA A 70 10.62 14.20 8.79
C ALA A 70 10.61 13.33 10.06
N LEU A 71 11.25 12.14 10.01
CA LEU A 71 11.27 11.18 11.12
C LEU A 71 12.71 10.98 11.62
N GLY A 72 13.44 10.05 11.00
CA GLY A 72 14.80 9.71 11.39
C GLY A 72 15.77 10.90 11.28
N GLY A 73 15.65 11.70 10.21
CA GLY A 73 16.47 12.90 10.03
C GLY A 73 16.25 13.93 11.15
N ALA A 74 15.00 14.20 11.50
CA ALA A 74 14.63 15.10 12.60
C ALA A 74 15.07 14.59 13.98
N ALA A 75 15.27 13.28 14.15
CA ALA A 75 15.72 12.67 15.40
C ALA A 75 17.24 12.78 15.65
N LEU A 76 18.06 13.02 14.63
CA LEU A 76 19.53 13.02 14.78
C LEU A 76 20.04 14.11 15.73
N GLU A 77 19.51 15.32 15.62
CA GLU A 77 19.89 16.46 16.48
C GLU A 77 19.52 16.25 17.96
N PRO A 78 18.28 15.90 18.32
CA PRO A 78 17.93 15.62 19.72
C PRO A 78 18.68 14.42 20.30
N MET A 79 18.96 13.38 19.50
CA MET A 79 19.79 12.25 19.93
C MET A 79 21.24 12.68 20.23
N ALA A 80 21.85 13.50 19.36
CA ALA A 80 23.20 14.02 19.58
C ALA A 80 23.27 14.86 20.87
N ALA A 81 22.28 15.71 21.10
CA ALA A 81 22.18 16.53 22.32
C ALA A 81 22.05 15.65 23.59
N ALA A 82 21.18 14.64 23.56
CA ALA A 82 20.97 13.75 24.70
C ALA A 82 22.21 12.92 25.05
N ILE A 83 22.90 12.36 24.05
CA ILE A 83 24.14 11.58 24.25
C ILE A 83 25.24 12.48 24.82
N LYS A 84 25.37 13.70 24.31
CA LYS A 84 26.32 14.70 24.83
C LYS A 84 26.01 15.09 26.27
N GLU A 85 24.75 15.31 26.60
CA GLU A 85 24.32 15.67 27.96
C GLU A 85 24.64 14.56 28.97
N LYS A 86 24.39 13.29 28.61
CA LYS A 86 24.70 12.14 29.47
C LYS A 86 26.18 11.77 29.48
N GLY A 87 26.97 12.28 28.53
CA GLY A 87 28.39 11.99 28.39
C GLY A 87 28.67 10.57 27.87
N GLY A 88 27.69 9.95 27.21
CA GLY A 88 27.69 8.56 26.76
C GLY A 88 26.29 8.10 26.36
N THR A 89 26.15 6.84 25.99
CA THR A 89 24.89 6.23 25.53
C THR A 89 24.02 5.67 26.65
N ASP A 90 24.59 5.45 27.84
CA ASP A 90 23.90 4.86 28.97
C ASP A 90 22.70 5.71 29.41
N GLY A 91 21.53 5.08 29.34
CA GLY A 91 20.25 5.68 29.74
C GLY A 91 19.71 6.71 28.76
N VAL A 92 20.26 6.89 27.56
CA VAL A 92 19.66 7.77 26.53
C VAL A 92 18.35 7.16 26.03
N ASP A 93 17.27 7.94 26.09
CA ASP A 93 15.95 7.52 25.62
C ASP A 93 15.83 7.71 24.10
N THR A 94 15.04 6.86 23.45
CA THR A 94 14.75 6.98 22.01
C THR A 94 13.71 8.06 21.74
N VAL A 95 13.79 8.68 20.56
CA VAL A 95 12.76 9.63 20.09
C VAL A 95 11.54 8.85 19.60
N SER A 96 10.35 9.24 20.07
CA SER A 96 9.08 8.64 19.61
C SER A 96 8.92 8.80 18.10
N GLY A 97 8.43 7.77 17.41
CA GLY A 97 8.32 7.75 15.94
C GLY A 97 9.64 7.52 15.18
N ALA A 98 10.80 7.60 15.83
CA ALA A 98 12.12 7.40 15.21
C ALA A 98 12.97 6.37 15.98
N THR A 99 12.34 5.31 16.49
CA THR A 99 12.99 4.32 17.37
C THR A 99 14.15 3.59 16.70
N VAL A 100 14.02 3.20 15.42
CA VAL A 100 15.08 2.49 14.68
C VAL A 100 16.30 3.40 14.50
N THR A 101 16.08 4.63 14.01
CA THR A 101 17.13 5.64 13.87
C THR A 101 17.78 5.99 15.21
N SER A 102 16.98 6.12 16.28
CA SER A 102 17.47 6.42 17.63
C SER A 102 18.39 5.31 18.15
N LYS A 103 18.03 4.05 17.95
CA LYS A 103 18.89 2.90 18.27
C LYS A 103 20.16 2.90 17.44
N ALA A 104 20.05 3.19 16.14
CA ALA A 104 21.23 3.31 15.27
C ALA A 104 22.18 4.43 15.72
N CYS A 105 21.66 5.57 16.21
CA CYS A 105 22.50 6.62 16.78
C CYS A 105 23.28 6.12 18.01
N ILE A 106 22.60 5.40 18.92
CA ILE A 106 23.22 4.79 20.10
C ILE A 106 24.27 3.76 19.69
N ASP A 107 23.94 2.88 18.76
CA ASP A 107 24.81 1.82 18.28
C ASP A 107 26.01 2.37 17.51
N ALA A 108 25.84 3.43 16.71
CA ALA A 108 26.94 4.09 16.01
C ALA A 108 27.92 4.76 17.00
N VAL A 109 27.41 5.34 18.09
CA VAL A 109 28.26 5.86 19.17
C VAL A 109 28.95 4.73 19.93
N ASN A 110 28.24 3.64 20.26
CA ASN A 110 28.85 2.47 20.90
C ASN A 110 29.95 1.85 20.03
N ASN A 111 29.72 1.73 18.72
CA ASN A 111 30.72 1.31 17.75
C ASN A 111 31.91 2.28 17.69
N ALA A 112 31.66 3.60 17.78
CA ALA A 112 32.73 4.58 17.82
C ALA A 112 33.60 4.45 19.10
N LEU A 113 32.99 4.10 20.23
CA LEU A 113 33.66 4.00 21.52
C LEU A 113 34.40 2.66 21.71
N ASP A 114 33.82 1.55 21.26
CA ASP A 114 34.36 0.20 21.39
C ASP A 114 33.95 -0.68 20.18
N PRO A 115 34.65 -0.55 19.04
CA PRO A 115 34.30 -1.28 17.82
C PRO A 115 34.57 -2.79 17.91
N GLU A 116 35.38 -3.26 18.86
CA GLU A 116 35.58 -4.70 19.08
C GLU A 116 34.38 -5.33 19.80
N LYS A 117 33.82 -4.63 20.79
CA LYS A 117 32.62 -5.06 21.50
C LYS A 117 31.33 -4.80 20.70
N PHE A 118 31.32 -3.75 19.89
CA PHE A 118 30.19 -3.34 19.06
C PHE A 118 30.60 -3.22 17.60
N PRO A 119 30.94 -4.33 16.92
CA PRO A 119 31.39 -4.27 15.54
C PRO A 119 30.26 -3.82 14.62
N TYR A 120 30.55 -2.84 13.76
CA TYR A 120 29.65 -2.48 12.68
C TYR A 120 29.68 -3.58 11.62
N THR A 121 28.51 -4.14 11.35
CA THR A 121 28.29 -5.01 10.20
C THR A 121 27.36 -4.25 9.24
N PRO A 122 27.84 -3.86 8.05
CA PRO A 122 26.96 -3.26 7.05
C PRO A 122 25.76 -4.16 6.83
N LYS A 123 24.55 -3.58 6.87
CA LYS A 123 23.36 -4.28 6.38
C LYS A 123 23.66 -4.61 4.93
N GLU A 124 23.66 -5.90 4.57
CA GLU A 124 23.73 -6.26 3.17
C GLU A 124 22.51 -5.62 2.50
N GLU A 125 22.75 -4.67 1.59
CA GLU A 125 21.74 -4.28 0.64
C GLU A 125 21.41 -5.55 -0.15
N LYS A 126 20.23 -6.13 0.10
CA LYS A 126 19.73 -7.18 -0.78
C LYS A 126 19.75 -6.57 -2.18
N PRO A 127 20.52 -7.13 -3.13
CA PRO A 127 20.50 -6.65 -4.49
C PRO A 127 19.06 -6.57 -4.96
N VAL A 128 18.69 -5.55 -5.75
CA VAL A 128 17.44 -5.59 -6.50
C VAL A 128 17.48 -6.89 -7.31
N GLU A 129 16.76 -7.91 -6.84
CA GLU A 129 16.81 -9.22 -7.46
C GLU A 129 16.26 -9.05 -8.87
N THR A 130 17.11 -9.34 -9.86
CA THR A 130 16.61 -9.45 -11.23
C THR A 130 15.61 -10.60 -11.23
N PRO A 131 14.37 -10.38 -11.70
CA PRO A 131 13.37 -11.43 -11.67
C PRO A 131 13.90 -12.70 -12.34
N LEU A 132 13.77 -13.83 -11.66
CA LEU A 132 14.20 -15.11 -12.21
C LEU A 132 13.34 -15.46 -13.42
N ALA A 133 14.00 -15.64 -14.57
CA ALA A 133 13.34 -16.05 -15.80
C ALA A 133 12.63 -17.41 -15.59
N THR A 134 11.30 -17.36 -15.61
CA THR A 134 10.43 -18.51 -15.34
C THR A 134 9.68 -18.89 -16.61
N THR A 135 9.54 -20.19 -16.86
CA THR A 135 8.83 -20.68 -18.05
C THR A 135 7.67 -21.57 -17.68
N ALA A 136 6.49 -21.30 -18.23
CA ALA A 136 5.26 -22.06 -18.02
C ALA A 136 4.67 -22.51 -19.37
N SER A 137 3.78 -23.51 -19.33
CA SER A 137 3.03 -23.96 -20.53
C SER A 137 1.70 -23.21 -20.67
N ASP A 138 1.03 -22.99 -19.54
CA ASP A 138 -0.21 -22.22 -19.43
C ASP A 138 -0.03 -21.14 -18.36
N LEU A 139 -0.79 -20.05 -18.50
CA LEU A 139 -0.72 -18.90 -17.61
C LEU A 139 -2.11 -18.42 -17.25
N TYR A 140 -2.32 -18.14 -15.97
CA TYR A 140 -3.56 -17.59 -15.45
C TYR A 140 -3.27 -16.33 -14.63
N GLN A 141 -4.10 -15.30 -14.77
CA GLN A 141 -4.05 -14.11 -13.94
C GLN A 141 -5.28 -14.07 -13.03
N GLY A 142 -5.08 -13.76 -11.76
CA GLY A 142 -6.13 -13.62 -10.76
C GLY A 142 -6.11 -12.25 -10.08
N PHE A 143 -7.28 -11.80 -9.64
CA PHE A 143 -7.43 -10.64 -8.77
C PHE A 143 -8.34 -10.98 -7.59
N GLY A 144 -7.94 -10.55 -6.39
CA GLY A 144 -8.73 -10.71 -5.18
C GLY A 144 -8.71 -9.47 -4.29
N ALA A 145 -9.86 -9.15 -3.71
CA ALA A 145 -10.04 -8.07 -2.75
C ALA A 145 -10.80 -8.55 -1.51
N VAL A 146 -10.34 -8.18 -0.32
CA VAL A 146 -10.99 -8.52 0.96
C VAL A 146 -10.95 -7.34 1.90
N SER A 147 -12.12 -6.91 2.38
CA SER A 147 -12.27 -5.81 3.34
C SER A 147 -12.40 -6.33 4.77
N VAL A 148 -11.71 -5.68 5.70
CA VAL A 148 -11.78 -5.95 7.14
C VAL A 148 -11.93 -4.65 7.91
N GLY A 149 -12.86 -4.61 8.87
CA GLY A 149 -13.04 -3.50 9.79
C GLY A 149 -12.17 -3.66 11.03
N ARG A 150 -11.86 -2.54 11.68
CA ARG A 150 -11.03 -2.49 12.89
C ARG A 150 -11.54 -1.43 13.86
N VAL A 151 -11.76 -1.85 15.10
CA VAL A 151 -11.86 -0.95 16.25
C VAL A 151 -10.44 -0.77 16.79
N GLY A 152 -9.93 0.46 16.74
CA GLY A 152 -8.58 0.77 17.20
C GLY A 152 -8.42 0.53 18.71
N PRO A 153 -7.19 0.27 19.21
CA PRO A 153 -6.97 0.08 20.64
C PRO A 153 -7.07 1.39 21.44
N GLY A 154 -7.06 2.54 20.76
CA GLY A 154 -7.03 3.87 21.36
C GLY A 154 -8.26 4.70 21.05
N LYS A 155 -8.44 5.74 21.87
CA LYS A 155 -9.40 6.82 21.71
C LYS A 155 -8.64 8.14 21.70
N ASP A 156 -9.25 9.17 21.15
CA ASP A 156 -8.69 10.52 21.22
C ASP A 156 -8.85 11.17 22.61
N ASP A 157 -8.31 12.38 22.77
CA ASP A 157 -8.36 13.14 24.02
C ASP A 157 -9.77 13.60 24.44
N LYS A 158 -10.79 13.33 23.61
CA LYS A 158 -12.21 13.54 23.88
C LYS A 158 -12.97 12.23 24.15
N ASP A 159 -12.26 11.12 24.34
CA ASP A 159 -12.80 9.77 24.58
C ASP A 159 -13.62 9.21 23.39
N VAL A 160 -13.37 9.71 22.17
CA VAL A 160 -13.96 9.19 20.93
C VAL A 160 -13.05 8.12 20.33
N GLN A 161 -13.66 6.99 19.96
CA GLN A 161 -12.98 5.80 19.48
C GLN A 161 -12.32 6.02 18.11
N VAL A 162 -11.16 5.40 17.86
CA VAL A 162 -10.57 5.37 16.52
C VAL A 162 -11.06 4.11 15.80
N TYR A 163 -11.48 4.27 14.54
CA TYR A 163 -11.85 3.16 13.67
C TYR A 163 -11.04 3.20 12.38
N SER A 164 -10.90 2.05 11.75
CA SER A 164 -10.34 1.94 10.41
C SER A 164 -10.94 0.75 9.68
N TYR A 165 -10.85 0.75 8.37
CA TYR A 165 -11.05 -0.45 7.57
C TYR A 165 -9.97 -0.55 6.51
N THR A 166 -9.64 -1.79 6.15
CA THR A 166 -8.64 -2.09 5.13
C THR A 166 -9.22 -3.00 4.08
N THR A 167 -9.01 -2.68 2.80
CA THR A 167 -9.22 -3.61 1.69
C THR A 167 -7.87 -4.12 1.21
N ALA A 168 -7.56 -5.38 1.50
CA ALA A 168 -6.40 -6.09 0.98
C ALA A 168 -6.62 -6.45 -0.50
N LEU A 169 -5.60 -6.26 -1.33
CA LEU A 169 -5.64 -6.39 -2.79
C LEU A 169 -4.51 -7.31 -3.25
N VAL A 170 -4.81 -8.28 -4.11
CA VAL A 170 -3.81 -9.21 -4.66
C VAL A 170 -3.99 -9.36 -6.17
N ASN A 171 -2.96 -9.00 -6.94
CA ASN A 171 -2.76 -9.45 -8.31
C ASN A 171 -1.82 -10.66 -8.29
N ALA A 172 -2.25 -11.78 -8.86
CA ALA A 172 -1.48 -13.02 -8.86
C ALA A 172 -1.41 -13.64 -10.25
N VAL A 173 -0.28 -14.25 -10.57
CA VAL A 173 -0.06 -15.03 -11.79
C VAL A 173 0.22 -16.47 -11.40
N PHE A 174 -0.47 -17.41 -12.05
CA PHE A 174 -0.36 -18.84 -11.78
C PHE A 174 0.01 -19.63 -13.05
N ASP A 175 0.73 -20.74 -12.88
CA ASP A 175 0.89 -21.74 -13.94
C ASP A 175 -0.31 -22.69 -14.05
N GLY A 176 -0.23 -23.65 -14.98
CA GLY A 176 -1.26 -24.68 -15.19
C GLY A 176 -1.46 -25.63 -14.01
N ASP A 177 -0.48 -25.77 -13.12
CA ASP A 177 -0.57 -26.59 -11.91
C ASP A 177 -1.09 -25.77 -10.70
N GLY A 178 -1.35 -24.47 -10.90
CA GLY A 178 -1.83 -23.58 -9.86
C GLY A 178 -0.74 -23.05 -8.94
N LYS A 179 0.54 -23.19 -9.30
CA LYS A 179 1.64 -22.57 -8.57
C LYS A 179 1.74 -21.10 -8.91
N ILE A 180 2.05 -20.30 -7.89
CA ILE A 180 2.26 -18.87 -7.97
C ILE A 180 3.57 -18.61 -8.73
N LEU A 181 3.49 -17.84 -9.82
CA LEU A 181 4.65 -17.39 -10.59
C LEU A 181 5.02 -15.93 -10.27
N ALA A 182 4.04 -15.12 -9.90
CA ALA A 182 4.23 -13.74 -9.46
C ALA A 182 3.06 -13.27 -8.60
N LEU A 183 3.34 -12.32 -7.71
CA LEU A 183 2.37 -11.64 -6.85
C LEU A 183 2.68 -10.14 -6.85
N ASN A 184 1.64 -9.33 -6.78
CA ASN A 184 1.70 -7.93 -6.37
C ASN A 184 0.57 -7.71 -5.36
N ILE A 185 0.96 -7.52 -4.10
CA ILE A 185 0.08 -7.42 -2.93
C ILE A 185 0.09 -5.98 -2.44
N ASP A 186 -1.09 -5.41 -2.24
CA ASP A 186 -1.26 -4.05 -1.70
C ASP A 186 -2.50 -3.98 -0.80
N ALA A 187 -2.76 -2.82 -0.21
CA ALA A 187 -3.98 -2.56 0.54
C ALA A 187 -4.39 -1.08 0.47
N MET A 188 -5.70 -0.82 0.50
CA MET A 188 -6.25 0.50 0.80
C MET A 188 -6.76 0.50 2.23
N GLU A 189 -6.08 1.21 3.13
CA GLU A 189 -6.53 1.40 4.51
C GLU A 189 -7.02 2.84 4.65
N THR A 190 -8.14 3.01 5.36
CA THR A 190 -8.72 4.31 5.68
C THR A 190 -9.10 4.33 7.14
N ALA A 191 -8.87 5.46 7.82
CA ALA A 191 -9.16 5.61 9.24
C ALA A 191 -10.12 6.79 9.50
N THR A 192 -10.66 6.85 10.71
CA THR A 192 -11.34 8.05 11.20
C THR A 192 -10.37 9.24 11.25
N PRO A 193 -10.84 10.49 11.07
CA PRO A 193 -10.00 11.68 11.12
C PRO A 193 -9.27 11.95 12.44
N ASN A 194 -9.67 11.33 13.55
CA ASN A 194 -8.98 11.44 14.84
C ASN A 194 -7.81 10.44 15.00
N TYR A 195 -7.43 9.77 13.92
CA TYR A 195 -6.26 8.92 13.90
C TYR A 195 -4.98 9.77 13.83
N ASP A 196 -4.04 9.48 14.72
CA ASP A 196 -2.77 10.20 14.93
C ASP A 196 -1.66 9.82 13.94
N GLY A 197 -1.97 9.02 12.92
CA GLY A 197 -1.00 8.64 11.90
C GLY A 197 -0.97 9.64 10.76
N ASP A 198 0.17 10.31 10.62
CA ASP A 198 0.46 11.19 9.50
C ASP A 198 0.32 10.46 8.15
N HIS A 199 -0.18 11.18 7.13
CA HIS A 199 -0.47 10.67 5.78
C HIS A 199 -1.45 9.47 5.73
N MET A 200 -2.29 9.28 6.74
CA MET A 200 -3.34 8.26 6.71
C MET A 200 -4.53 8.75 5.87
N PRO A 201 -5.00 7.98 4.87
CA PRO A 201 -6.28 8.27 4.24
C PRO A 201 -7.41 8.31 5.27
N HIS A 202 -8.17 9.41 5.30
CA HIS A 202 -9.27 9.56 6.24
C HIS A 202 -10.62 9.43 5.57
N PHE A 203 -11.59 8.97 6.35
CA PHE A 203 -13.00 9.00 5.99
C PHE A 203 -13.82 9.38 7.20
N ALA A 204 -14.43 10.57 7.18
CA ALA A 204 -15.28 11.05 8.27
C ALA A 204 -16.68 10.40 8.29
N GLY A 205 -17.07 9.71 7.21
CA GLY A 205 -18.44 9.25 6.97
C GLY A 205 -19.13 10.02 5.84
N PHE A 206 -20.38 9.66 5.56
CA PHE A 206 -21.17 10.37 4.54
C PHE A 206 -21.71 11.71 5.09
N PRO A 207 -21.90 12.73 4.23
CA PRO A 207 -22.48 13.99 4.67
C PRO A 207 -23.85 13.81 5.35
N GLY A 208 -24.03 14.52 6.48
CA GLY A 208 -25.21 14.44 7.34
C GLY A 208 -25.02 13.56 8.59
N MET A 209 -23.83 13.01 8.80
CA MET A 209 -23.50 12.19 9.97
C MET A 209 -22.92 13.00 11.15
N GLY A 210 -22.62 14.28 10.95
CA GLY A 210 -22.10 15.21 11.97
C GLY A 210 -20.58 15.35 12.00
N GLY A 211 -19.87 14.81 10.99
CA GLY A 211 -18.41 14.82 10.93
C GLY A 211 -17.74 13.87 11.95
N TYR A 212 -16.43 14.05 12.16
CA TYR A 212 -15.64 13.32 13.13
C TYR A 212 -14.61 14.22 13.79
N ASN A 213 -14.15 13.90 15.00
CA ASN A 213 -13.02 14.61 15.61
C ASN A 213 -11.81 14.56 14.67
N TYR A 214 -11.08 15.67 14.58
CA TYR A 214 -9.92 15.81 13.70
C TYR A 214 -8.70 16.27 14.50
N ASP A 215 -7.64 15.48 14.38
CA ASP A 215 -6.30 15.76 14.89
C ASP A 215 -5.46 16.20 13.68
N GLU A 216 -5.37 17.51 13.45
CA GLU A 216 -4.79 18.07 12.22
C GLU A 216 -3.26 17.96 12.22
N ASN A 217 -2.67 17.98 13.41
CA ASN A 217 -1.22 18.00 13.60
C ASN A 217 -0.64 16.65 14.08
N HIS A 218 -1.50 15.64 14.28
CA HIS A 218 -1.15 14.30 14.71
C HIS A 218 -0.43 14.27 16.08
N ASP A 219 -0.78 15.20 16.98
CA ASP A 219 -0.18 15.30 18.31
C ASP A 219 -0.95 14.52 19.40
N GLY A 220 -2.07 13.89 19.01
CA GLY A 220 -2.98 13.16 19.89
C GLY A 220 -4.04 14.03 20.55
N THR A 221 -4.12 15.32 20.20
CA THR A 221 -5.11 16.29 20.69
C THR A 221 -6.09 16.65 19.59
N VAL A 222 -7.39 16.59 19.88
CA VAL A 222 -8.40 17.02 18.91
C VAL A 222 -8.38 18.55 18.76
N ASP A 223 -8.08 19.01 17.55
CA ASP A 223 -8.07 20.43 17.16
C ASP A 223 -9.46 20.93 16.75
N SER A 224 -10.19 20.09 16.02
CA SER A 224 -11.48 20.46 15.43
C SER A 224 -12.37 19.24 15.16
N VAL A 225 -13.50 19.48 14.48
CA VAL A 225 -14.36 18.43 13.92
C VAL A 225 -14.34 18.60 12.41
N SER A 226 -14.14 17.52 11.67
CA SER A 226 -14.12 17.50 10.22
C SER A 226 -15.40 18.10 9.63
N ALA A 227 -15.28 18.78 8.50
CA ALA A 227 -16.43 19.37 7.83
C ALA A 227 -17.40 18.27 7.34
N ASP A 228 -18.69 18.46 7.63
CA ASP A 228 -19.78 17.55 7.23
C ASP A 228 -20.46 18.09 5.96
N THR A 229 -19.72 18.14 4.85
CA THR A 229 -20.20 18.69 3.55
C THR A 229 -19.80 17.81 2.37
N ASP A 230 -20.53 17.97 1.26
CA ASP A 230 -20.25 17.27 0.00
C ASP A 230 -18.82 17.55 -0.49
N GLU A 231 -18.35 18.79 -0.37
CA GLU A 231 -17.01 19.17 -0.82
C GLU A 231 -15.91 18.45 -0.03
N GLN A 232 -16.05 18.35 1.29
CA GLN A 232 -15.07 17.64 2.12
C GLN A 232 -15.11 16.15 1.85
N PHE A 233 -16.31 15.55 1.76
CA PHE A 233 -16.48 14.14 1.41
C PHE A 233 -15.81 13.77 0.08
N LEU A 234 -16.00 14.60 -0.95
CA LEU A 234 -15.37 14.37 -2.26
C LEU A 234 -13.85 14.58 -2.20
N ALA A 235 -13.37 15.54 -1.41
CA ALA A 235 -11.93 15.80 -1.25
C ALA A 235 -11.20 14.67 -0.51
N ASP A 236 -11.78 14.16 0.59
CA ASP A 236 -11.24 13.04 1.37
C ASP A 236 -11.01 11.83 0.48
N LEU A 237 -12.04 11.45 -0.31
CA LEU A 237 -11.98 10.28 -1.19
C LEU A 237 -11.00 10.44 -2.34
N ALA A 238 -10.85 11.65 -2.88
CA ALA A 238 -9.88 11.93 -3.94
C ALA A 238 -8.42 11.88 -3.45
N ALA A 239 -8.20 12.01 -2.13
CA ALA A 239 -6.89 11.95 -1.51
C ALA A 239 -6.48 10.54 -1.06
N TRP A 240 -7.37 9.54 -1.19
CA TRP A 240 -7.05 8.17 -0.78
C TRP A 240 -5.91 7.57 -1.60
N GLN A 241 -5.03 6.86 -0.90
CA GLN A 241 -3.84 6.22 -1.43
C GLN A 241 -3.68 4.84 -0.80
N THR A 242 -3.29 3.88 -1.62
CA THR A 242 -2.87 2.55 -1.18
C THR A 242 -1.62 2.61 -0.29
N LYS A 243 -1.32 1.52 0.42
CA LYS A 243 -0.13 1.44 1.26
C LYS A 243 1.16 1.55 0.44
N ARG A 244 1.21 1.02 -0.79
CA ARG A 244 2.37 1.24 -1.68
C ARG A 244 2.44 2.65 -2.25
N GLU A 245 1.31 3.29 -2.57
CA GLU A 245 1.27 4.69 -3.05
C GLU A 245 1.86 5.69 -2.06
N ARG A 246 1.66 5.44 -0.76
CA ARG A 246 2.27 6.25 0.31
C ARG A 246 3.80 6.14 0.37
N GLY A 247 4.37 5.08 -0.21
CA GLY A 247 5.81 4.91 -0.35
C GLY A 247 6.54 4.79 0.99
N GLU A 248 7.71 5.44 1.08
CA GLU A 248 8.63 5.32 2.22
C GLU A 248 8.14 6.00 3.50
N THR A 249 7.04 6.77 3.45
CA THR A 249 6.48 7.41 4.64
C THR A 249 5.71 6.42 5.52
N TYR A 250 5.24 5.29 4.97
CA TYR A 250 4.61 4.24 5.75
C TYR A 250 5.65 3.23 6.27
N VAL A 251 6.26 3.63 7.38
CA VAL A 251 7.35 2.92 8.06
C VAL A 251 6.82 1.86 9.03
N LEU A 252 7.35 0.64 8.92
CA LEU A 252 7.10 -0.51 9.78
C LEU A 252 8.36 -0.89 10.56
N GLY A 253 8.27 -1.92 11.40
CA GLY A 253 9.35 -2.33 12.30
C GLY A 253 10.63 -2.79 11.59
N SER A 254 10.52 -3.43 10.43
CA SER A 254 11.66 -4.00 9.66
C SER A 254 11.94 -3.30 8.32
N GLY A 255 11.06 -2.41 7.86
CA GLY A 255 11.17 -1.68 6.60
C GLY A 255 9.94 -0.84 6.31
N THR A 256 9.53 -0.74 5.06
CA THR A 256 8.24 -0.15 4.65
C THR A 256 7.22 -1.27 4.38
N PHE A 257 5.94 -0.91 4.25
CA PHE A 257 4.94 -1.89 3.81
C PHE A 257 5.33 -2.59 2.51
N ALA A 258 5.83 -1.83 1.52
CA ALA A 258 6.26 -2.38 0.24
C ALA A 258 7.37 -3.42 0.42
N THR A 259 8.43 -3.11 1.17
CA THR A 259 9.56 -4.04 1.34
C THR A 259 9.19 -5.30 2.11
N GLU A 260 8.32 -5.19 3.12
CA GLU A 260 7.88 -6.36 3.89
C GLU A 260 6.92 -7.24 3.08
N MET A 261 6.01 -6.65 2.28
CA MET A 261 5.17 -7.41 1.37
C MET A 261 5.98 -8.08 0.26
N ASP A 262 7.00 -7.40 -0.27
CA ASP A 262 7.87 -7.97 -1.30
C ASP A 262 8.59 -9.23 -0.80
N ALA A 263 9.00 -9.25 0.49
CA ALA A 263 9.58 -10.43 1.10
C ALA A 263 8.59 -11.62 1.15
N PHE A 264 7.33 -11.39 1.51
CA PHE A 264 6.30 -12.44 1.47
C PHE A 264 5.97 -12.88 0.05
N GLN A 265 5.94 -11.95 -0.91
CA GLN A 265 5.73 -12.30 -2.31
C GLN A 265 6.82 -13.24 -2.80
N SER A 266 8.10 -12.93 -2.54
CA SER A 266 9.23 -13.80 -2.89
C SER A 266 9.15 -15.15 -2.20
N LEU A 267 8.74 -15.20 -0.93
CA LEU A 267 8.53 -16.45 -0.19
C LEU A 267 7.46 -17.35 -0.84
N PHE A 268 6.38 -16.76 -1.35
CA PHE A 268 5.24 -17.52 -1.88
C PHE A 268 5.35 -17.90 -3.36
N VAL A 269 6.27 -17.30 -4.12
CA VAL A 269 6.54 -17.73 -5.50
C VAL A 269 7.01 -19.20 -5.51
N GLY A 270 6.39 -20.01 -6.37
CA GLY A 270 6.60 -21.45 -6.49
C GLY A 270 5.67 -22.32 -5.62
N MET A 271 4.96 -21.70 -4.67
CA MET A 271 3.94 -22.36 -3.85
C MET A 271 2.58 -22.33 -4.54
N THR A 272 1.70 -23.27 -4.19
CA THR A 272 0.26 -23.21 -4.45
C THR A 272 -0.43 -22.40 -3.35
N VAL A 273 -1.65 -21.93 -3.59
CA VAL A 273 -2.43 -21.22 -2.55
C VAL A 273 -2.62 -22.08 -1.29
N SER A 274 -2.85 -23.38 -1.44
CA SER A 274 -2.99 -24.27 -0.28
C SER A 274 -1.69 -24.42 0.52
N GLU A 275 -0.53 -24.43 -0.15
CA GLU A 275 0.77 -24.41 0.53
C GLU A 275 0.97 -23.08 1.29
N VAL A 276 0.50 -21.94 0.76
CA VAL A 276 0.56 -20.64 1.44
C VAL A 276 -0.34 -20.63 2.69
N GLU A 277 -1.56 -21.17 2.57
CA GLU A 277 -2.46 -21.33 3.72
C GLU A 277 -1.86 -22.24 4.80
N GLU A 278 -1.22 -23.35 4.40
CA GLU A 278 -0.51 -24.24 5.31
C GLU A 278 0.68 -23.53 5.97
N TRP A 279 1.47 -22.78 5.21
CA TRP A 279 2.57 -21.99 5.75
C TRP A 279 2.07 -20.97 6.78
N PHE A 280 1.02 -20.22 6.47
CA PHE A 280 0.41 -19.28 7.41
C PHE A 280 0.01 -19.99 8.71
N ASN A 281 -0.77 -21.07 8.60
CA ASN A 281 -1.25 -21.83 9.76
C ASN A 281 -0.12 -22.43 10.60
N ASN A 282 1.01 -22.79 10.00
CA ASN A 282 2.13 -23.45 10.68
C ASN A 282 3.18 -22.47 11.23
N TYR A 283 3.32 -21.28 10.64
CA TYR A 283 4.48 -20.41 10.87
C TYR A 283 4.12 -18.99 11.36
N THR A 284 2.84 -18.66 11.52
CA THR A 284 2.45 -17.36 12.13
C THR A 284 1.95 -17.49 13.58
N ASP A 285 2.05 -16.40 14.32
CA ASP A 285 1.51 -16.21 15.65
C ASP A 285 -0.02 -15.97 15.61
N VAL A 286 -0.64 -15.83 16.78
CA VAL A 286 -2.08 -15.56 16.91
C VAL A 286 -2.55 -14.26 16.22
N ASN A 287 -1.62 -13.32 15.97
CA ASN A 287 -1.89 -12.06 15.27
C ASN A 287 -1.54 -12.13 13.78
N GLY A 288 -1.21 -13.32 13.25
CA GLY A 288 -0.88 -13.53 11.83
C GLY A 288 0.51 -13.07 11.42
N ARG A 289 1.41 -12.77 12.37
CA ARG A 289 2.81 -12.38 12.12
C ARG A 289 3.73 -13.60 12.14
N PRO A 290 4.85 -13.62 11.41
CA PRO A 290 5.80 -14.74 11.49
C PRO A 290 6.25 -15.01 12.93
N LEU A 291 6.30 -16.29 13.32
CA LEU A 291 6.79 -16.70 14.64
C LEU A 291 8.28 -16.34 14.78
N LYS A 292 8.67 -15.93 15.99
CA LYS A 292 10.04 -15.54 16.34
C LYS A 292 10.59 -16.41 17.46
N THR A 293 11.87 -16.24 17.79
CA THR A 293 12.53 -16.98 18.88
C THR A 293 11.86 -16.76 20.24
N GLU A 294 11.37 -15.55 20.49
CA GLU A 294 10.69 -15.17 21.74
C GLU A 294 9.29 -14.59 21.44
N ASN A 295 8.26 -15.42 21.61
CA ASN A 295 6.86 -15.04 21.43
C ASN A 295 6.22 -14.68 22.78
N LYS A 296 5.32 -13.70 22.77
CA LYS A 296 4.65 -13.24 23.99
C LYS A 296 3.57 -14.23 24.46
N ASP A 297 2.90 -14.88 23.53
CA ASP A 297 1.89 -15.89 23.82
C ASP A 297 2.53 -17.26 24.05
N GLU A 298 2.07 -17.99 25.08
CA GLU A 298 2.64 -19.27 25.45
C GLU A 298 2.36 -20.39 24.43
N ASN A 299 1.26 -20.32 23.70
CA ASN A 299 0.94 -21.30 22.66
C ASN A 299 1.78 -21.04 21.40
N ASP A 300 1.97 -19.78 21.05
CA ASP A 300 2.88 -19.39 19.96
C ASP A 300 4.33 -19.79 20.27
N GLN A 301 4.78 -19.65 21.52
CA GLN A 301 6.10 -20.14 21.91
C GLN A 301 6.21 -21.66 21.79
N LYS A 302 5.21 -22.43 22.26
CA LYS A 302 5.20 -23.89 22.11
C LYS A 302 5.19 -24.31 20.64
N LYS A 303 4.45 -23.57 19.80
CA LYS A 303 4.40 -23.78 18.35
C LYS A 303 5.78 -23.60 17.74
N TYR A 304 6.47 -22.50 18.07
CA TYR A 304 7.84 -22.26 17.63
C TYR A 304 8.84 -23.32 18.14
N ASP A 305 8.78 -23.67 19.42
CA ASP A 305 9.71 -24.64 20.03
C ASP A 305 9.62 -26.03 19.37
N ALA A 306 8.43 -26.41 18.91
CA ALA A 306 8.16 -27.67 18.21
C ALA A 306 8.68 -27.73 16.76
N LEU A 307 9.06 -26.59 16.17
CA LEU A 307 9.57 -26.53 14.80
C LEU A 307 10.95 -27.19 14.66
N SER A 308 11.24 -27.68 13.46
CA SER A 308 12.58 -28.18 13.11
C SER A 308 13.61 -27.06 13.09
N ASP A 309 14.90 -27.40 13.15
CA ASP A 309 15.96 -26.40 13.04
C ASP A 309 15.97 -25.69 11.68
N GLU A 310 15.56 -26.40 10.62
CA GLU A 310 15.42 -25.84 9.26
C GLU A 310 14.26 -24.82 9.19
N ASP A 311 13.10 -25.17 9.76
CA ASP A 311 11.95 -24.25 9.85
C ASP A 311 12.29 -23.00 10.68
N LYS A 312 13.00 -23.17 11.79
CA LYS A 312 13.47 -22.05 12.62
C LYS A 312 14.44 -21.16 11.87
N ALA A 313 15.31 -21.73 11.04
CA ALA A 313 16.23 -20.97 10.19
C ALA A 313 15.48 -20.20 9.08
N MET A 314 14.49 -20.84 8.43
CA MET A 314 13.60 -20.17 7.47
C MET A 314 12.86 -19.01 8.11
N LEU A 315 12.26 -19.22 9.29
CA LEU A 315 11.57 -18.15 10.02
C LEU A 315 12.51 -17.01 10.44
N ALA A 316 13.75 -17.31 10.82
CA ALA A 316 14.73 -16.28 11.13
C ALA A 316 15.03 -15.38 9.91
N ASP A 317 15.11 -15.97 8.71
CA ASP A 317 15.26 -15.21 7.47
C ASP A 317 14.01 -14.38 7.15
N VAL A 318 12.81 -14.97 7.28
CA VAL A 318 11.54 -14.26 7.08
C VAL A 318 11.42 -13.07 8.05
N VAL A 319 11.60 -13.28 9.36
CA VAL A 319 11.49 -12.23 10.39
C VAL A 319 12.54 -11.12 10.20
N SER A 320 13.67 -11.42 9.56
CA SER A 320 14.67 -10.39 9.23
C SER A 320 14.20 -9.40 8.15
N SER A 321 13.19 -9.77 7.37
CA SER A 321 12.71 -9.02 6.20
C SER A 321 11.24 -8.60 6.27
N ALA A 322 10.40 -9.32 7.02
CA ALA A 322 8.99 -9.00 7.21
C ALA A 322 8.50 -9.37 8.61
N THR A 323 7.81 -8.43 9.26
CA THR A 323 7.22 -8.60 10.59
C THR A 323 5.74 -8.21 10.66
N ILE A 324 5.21 -7.65 9.57
CA ILE A 324 3.79 -7.38 9.36
C ILE A 324 2.96 -8.67 9.38
N SER A 325 1.69 -8.52 9.77
CA SER A 325 0.72 -9.62 9.71
C SER A 325 0.26 -9.86 8.29
N LEU A 326 0.10 -11.14 7.92
CA LEU A 326 -0.55 -11.53 6.68
C LEU A 326 -2.08 -11.56 6.79
N LYS A 327 -2.60 -11.56 8.03
CA LYS A 327 -4.03 -11.65 8.32
C LYS A 327 -4.33 -11.13 9.72
N ASP A 328 -4.75 -9.87 9.77
CA ASP A 328 -5.26 -9.21 10.97
C ASP A 328 -6.23 -8.07 10.57
N PRO A 329 -6.74 -7.25 11.52
CA PRO A 329 -7.60 -6.12 11.18
C PRO A 329 -6.95 -5.00 10.32
N HIS A 330 -5.65 -5.10 9.98
CA HIS A 330 -4.96 -4.24 9.02
C HIS A 330 -4.86 -4.86 7.61
N GLY A 331 -5.44 -6.05 7.39
CA GLY A 331 -5.57 -6.68 6.07
C GLY A 331 -5.64 -8.22 6.16
N ASP A 332 -6.44 -8.83 5.27
CA ASP A 332 -6.53 -10.30 5.10
C ASP A 332 -5.98 -10.72 3.73
N PHE A 333 -4.65 -10.71 3.62
CA PHE A 333 -3.94 -10.97 2.35
C PHE A 333 -4.02 -12.44 1.92
N VAL A 334 -4.13 -13.37 2.88
CA VAL A 334 -4.29 -14.81 2.59
C VAL A 334 -5.64 -15.08 1.93
N SER A 335 -6.74 -14.53 2.46
CA SER A 335 -8.06 -14.67 1.83
C SER A 335 -8.11 -13.96 0.47
N ALA A 336 -7.46 -12.81 0.32
CA ALA A 336 -7.39 -12.10 -0.95
C ALA A 336 -6.62 -12.90 -2.01
N LEU A 337 -5.51 -13.55 -1.66
CA LEU A 337 -4.79 -14.48 -2.55
C LEU A 337 -5.66 -15.67 -2.96
N LYS A 338 -6.43 -16.24 -2.02
CA LYS A 338 -7.38 -17.30 -2.33
C LYS A 338 -8.44 -16.84 -3.34
N LYS A 339 -9.03 -15.66 -3.14
CA LYS A 339 -9.97 -15.08 -4.11
C LYS A 339 -9.32 -14.86 -5.47
N ALA A 340 -8.07 -14.37 -5.51
CA ALA A 340 -7.33 -14.22 -6.76
C ALA A 340 -7.20 -15.54 -7.52
N TYR A 341 -6.89 -16.63 -6.81
CA TYR A 341 -6.84 -17.96 -7.42
C TYR A 341 -8.20 -18.43 -7.91
N ASP A 342 -9.25 -18.31 -7.09
CA ASP A 342 -10.60 -18.76 -7.46
C ASP A 342 -11.17 -17.99 -8.67
N ASN A 343 -10.82 -16.70 -8.80
CA ASN A 343 -11.27 -15.80 -9.85
C ASN A 343 -10.35 -15.76 -11.09
N ARG A 344 -9.33 -16.61 -11.15
CA ARG A 344 -8.29 -16.50 -12.20
C ARG A 344 -8.84 -16.77 -13.60
N VAL A 345 -8.34 -16.00 -14.57
CA VAL A 345 -8.66 -16.11 -15.99
C VAL A 345 -7.42 -16.49 -16.79
N PRO A 346 -7.56 -17.24 -17.91
CA PRO A 346 -6.42 -17.58 -18.74
C PRO A 346 -5.82 -16.33 -19.40
N VAL A 347 -4.49 -16.26 -19.47
CA VAL A 347 -3.76 -15.23 -20.21
C VAL A 347 -3.46 -15.76 -21.61
N ALA A 348 -3.69 -14.93 -22.64
CA ALA A 348 -3.50 -15.32 -24.04
C ALA A 348 -2.04 -15.69 -24.35
N THR A 349 -1.81 -16.77 -25.10
CA THR A 349 -0.47 -17.29 -25.44
C THR A 349 -0.15 -17.13 -26.94
N PRO A 350 1.15 -16.97 -27.31
CA PRO A 350 2.31 -16.88 -26.44
C PRO A 350 2.37 -15.54 -25.70
N ALA A 351 2.75 -15.57 -24.42
CA ALA A 351 2.93 -14.38 -23.59
C ALA A 351 4.36 -14.29 -23.07
N SER A 352 4.92 -13.08 -23.10
CA SER A 352 6.12 -12.73 -22.34
C SER A 352 5.74 -11.60 -21.41
N ILE A 353 5.64 -11.90 -20.11
CA ILE A 353 5.24 -10.95 -19.09
C ILE A 353 6.50 -10.41 -18.43
N LYS A 354 6.65 -9.08 -18.48
CA LYS A 354 7.77 -8.33 -17.91
C LYS A 354 7.38 -7.40 -16.77
N GLY A 355 6.09 -7.17 -16.56
CA GLY A 355 5.59 -6.39 -15.42
C GLY A 355 4.27 -6.92 -14.86
N ILE A 356 4.12 -6.84 -13.55
CA ILE A 356 2.87 -7.09 -12.81
C ILE A 356 2.48 -5.83 -12.04
N GLY A 357 1.35 -5.24 -12.43
CA GLY A 357 0.83 -3.99 -11.91
C GLY A 357 -0.45 -4.17 -11.10
N LEU A 358 -0.60 -3.39 -10.04
CA LEU A 358 -1.82 -3.28 -9.27
C LEU A 358 -2.05 -1.79 -8.98
N GLY A 359 -3.16 -1.25 -9.45
CA GLY A 359 -3.52 0.15 -9.25
C GLY A 359 -4.91 0.29 -8.67
N ALA A 360 -5.10 1.31 -7.83
CA ALA A 360 -6.40 1.67 -7.29
C ALA A 360 -6.70 3.15 -7.56
N ALA A 361 -7.98 3.50 -7.69
CA ALA A 361 -8.43 4.88 -7.74
C ALA A 361 -9.81 5.01 -7.08
N SER A 362 -9.96 6.01 -6.21
CA SER A 362 -11.18 6.21 -5.44
C SER A 362 -11.82 7.55 -5.73
N ASN A 363 -13.15 7.59 -5.73
CA ASN A 363 -13.91 8.83 -5.87
C ASN A 363 -15.27 8.74 -5.18
N GLY A 364 -15.76 9.87 -4.69
CA GLY A 364 -17.10 10.00 -4.12
C GLY A 364 -18.14 10.38 -5.16
N ARG A 365 -19.40 10.18 -4.78
CA ARG A 365 -20.58 10.50 -5.57
C ARG A 365 -21.70 11.01 -4.69
N VAL A 366 -22.18 12.21 -5.02
CA VAL A 366 -23.49 12.69 -4.60
C VAL A 366 -24.50 12.13 -5.58
N GLY A 367 -25.37 11.22 -5.11
CA GLY A 367 -26.38 10.59 -5.94
C GLY A 367 -27.41 11.59 -6.47
N PRO A 368 -28.09 11.32 -7.60
CA PRO A 368 -29.15 12.19 -8.11
C PRO A 368 -30.45 12.10 -7.29
N GLY A 369 -30.58 11.08 -6.43
CA GLY A 369 -31.78 10.76 -5.68
C GLY A 369 -31.64 11.05 -4.19
N LYS A 370 -32.81 11.17 -3.55
CA LYS A 370 -32.99 11.26 -2.10
C LYS A 370 -34.04 10.24 -1.69
N ASP A 371 -34.03 9.86 -0.42
CA ASP A 371 -35.08 9.01 0.14
C ASP A 371 -36.41 9.76 0.36
N ASP A 372 -37.44 9.04 0.82
CA ASP A 372 -38.77 9.60 1.10
C ASP A 372 -38.82 10.57 2.30
N LYS A 373 -37.67 10.84 2.95
CA LYS A 373 -37.47 11.84 4.00
C LYS A 373 -36.58 13.00 3.54
N ASP A 374 -36.32 13.12 2.25
CA ASP A 374 -35.49 14.17 1.62
C ASP A 374 -34.01 14.12 2.05
N VAL A 375 -33.54 12.97 2.52
CA VAL A 375 -32.12 12.72 2.83
C VAL A 375 -31.40 12.21 1.58
N GLN A 376 -30.26 12.83 1.30
CA GLN A 376 -29.44 12.56 0.11
C GLN A 376 -28.94 11.12 0.08
N VAL A 377 -28.75 10.55 -1.11
CA VAL A 377 -28.03 9.28 -1.29
C VAL A 377 -26.59 9.59 -1.69
N TYR A 378 -25.62 8.96 -1.02
CA TYR A 378 -24.21 9.05 -1.38
C TYR A 378 -23.63 7.67 -1.69
N SER A 379 -22.56 7.64 -2.48
CA SER A 379 -21.72 6.46 -2.60
C SER A 379 -20.27 6.86 -2.80
N TYR A 380 -19.35 5.94 -2.55
CA TYR A 380 -17.99 6.03 -3.05
C TYR A 380 -17.64 4.75 -3.80
N THR A 381 -16.74 4.88 -4.78
CA THR A 381 -16.21 3.74 -5.51
C THR A 381 -14.70 3.74 -5.43
N SER A 382 -14.12 2.56 -5.18
CA SER A 382 -12.70 2.27 -5.37
C SER A 382 -12.56 1.29 -6.52
N VAL A 383 -11.99 1.75 -7.63
CA VAL A 383 -11.70 0.93 -8.82
C VAL A 383 -10.32 0.33 -8.71
N TYR A 384 -10.16 -0.92 -9.13
CA TYR A 384 -8.91 -1.67 -9.13
C TYR A 384 -8.55 -2.13 -10.53
N ALA A 385 -7.29 -1.98 -10.93
CA ALA A 385 -6.73 -2.50 -12.17
C ALA A 385 -5.55 -3.41 -11.87
N SER A 386 -5.73 -4.71 -12.16
CA SER A 386 -4.72 -5.75 -12.06
C SER A 386 -4.18 -6.03 -13.47
N THR A 387 -2.97 -5.56 -13.77
CA THR A 387 -2.45 -5.48 -15.15
C THR A 387 -1.16 -6.28 -15.30
N LEU A 388 -1.01 -7.02 -16.39
CA LEU A 388 0.25 -7.63 -16.82
C LEU A 388 0.79 -6.89 -18.03
N PHE A 389 2.07 -6.60 -18.02
CA PHE A 389 2.76 -5.87 -19.09
C PHE A 389 3.76 -6.76 -19.82
N ASP A 390 3.86 -6.61 -21.14
CA ASP A 390 4.89 -7.23 -21.95
C ASP A 390 6.21 -6.45 -21.95
N ALA A 391 7.20 -6.92 -22.73
CA ALA A 391 8.51 -6.28 -22.83
C ALA A 391 8.49 -4.88 -23.46
N ASP A 392 7.45 -4.55 -24.23
CA ASP A 392 7.26 -3.23 -24.85
C ASP A 392 6.41 -2.31 -23.95
N GLY A 393 6.03 -2.76 -22.74
CA GLY A 393 5.17 -2.03 -21.82
C GLY A 393 3.71 -2.00 -22.23
N LYS A 394 3.28 -2.89 -23.13
CA LYS A 394 1.88 -3.03 -23.53
C LYS A 394 1.14 -3.95 -22.58
N ILE A 395 -0.16 -3.73 -22.44
CA ILE A 395 -1.06 -4.55 -21.64
C ILE A 395 -1.15 -5.93 -22.31
N ALA A 396 -0.60 -6.95 -21.66
CA ALA A 396 -0.73 -8.34 -22.08
C ALA A 396 -2.02 -8.97 -21.53
N SER A 397 -2.44 -8.55 -20.34
CA SER A 397 -3.67 -8.94 -19.68
C SER A 397 -4.08 -7.89 -18.66
N ILE A 398 -5.37 -7.73 -18.42
CA ILE A 398 -5.88 -6.79 -17.43
C ILE A 398 -7.21 -7.31 -16.85
N ILE A 399 -7.36 -7.18 -15.53
CA ILE A 399 -8.61 -7.40 -14.79
C ILE A 399 -8.99 -6.07 -14.11
N ILE A 400 -10.18 -5.57 -14.43
CA ILE A 400 -10.78 -4.37 -13.83
C ILE A 400 -11.90 -4.82 -12.91
N ASP A 401 -11.88 -4.33 -11.67
CA ASP A 401 -12.95 -4.53 -10.70
C ASP A 401 -13.19 -3.26 -9.89
N ALA A 402 -14.24 -3.21 -9.09
CA ALA A 402 -14.50 -2.09 -8.20
C ALA A 402 -15.26 -2.50 -6.95
N LEU A 403 -14.97 -1.86 -5.82
CA LEU A 403 -15.82 -1.86 -4.63
C LEU A 403 -16.61 -0.55 -4.62
N GLU A 404 -17.94 -0.63 -4.60
CA GLU A 404 -18.81 0.54 -4.42
C GLU A 404 -19.59 0.37 -3.12
N VAL A 405 -19.57 1.40 -2.27
CA VAL A 405 -20.23 1.43 -0.97
C VAL A 405 -21.14 2.65 -0.91
N ALA A 406 -22.40 2.45 -0.52
CA ALA A 406 -23.44 3.48 -0.50
C ALA A 406 -23.93 3.80 0.91
N THR A 407 -24.74 4.86 1.02
CA THR A 407 -25.54 5.11 2.23
C THR A 407 -26.62 4.03 2.41
N PRO A 408 -27.02 3.69 3.66
CA PRO A 408 -28.05 2.68 3.94
C PRO A 408 -29.46 3.02 3.44
N ASN A 409 -29.73 4.27 3.03
CA ASN A 409 -31.01 4.67 2.42
C ASN A 409 -31.01 4.47 0.89
N TYR A 410 -30.00 3.81 0.33
CA TYR A 410 -29.98 3.42 -1.06
C TYR A 410 -30.87 2.19 -1.29
N ASP A 411 -31.72 2.27 -2.30
CA ASP A 411 -32.74 1.27 -2.65
C ASP A 411 -32.20 0.14 -3.56
N GLY A 412 -30.89 0.05 -3.77
CA GLY A 412 -30.28 -1.00 -4.58
C GLY A 412 -30.02 -2.27 -3.78
N ASP A 413 -30.76 -3.33 -4.07
CA ASP A 413 -30.55 -4.65 -3.46
C ASP A 413 -29.11 -5.17 -3.65
N GLY A 414 -28.57 -5.77 -2.59
CA GLY A 414 -27.22 -6.31 -2.54
C GLY A 414 -26.10 -5.27 -2.63
N MET A 415 -26.39 -3.98 -2.45
CA MET A 415 -25.37 -2.94 -2.41
C MET A 415 -24.63 -2.95 -1.06
N PRO A 416 -23.28 -3.00 -1.05
CA PRO A 416 -22.52 -2.73 0.16
C PRO A 416 -22.88 -1.34 0.71
N HIS A 417 -23.17 -1.24 2.00
CA HIS A 417 -23.47 0.02 2.66
C HIS A 417 -22.43 0.34 3.74
N PHE A 418 -22.31 1.64 4.05
CA PHE A 418 -21.59 2.11 5.23
C PHE A 418 -22.56 2.86 6.16
N SER A 419 -22.90 2.28 7.31
CA SER A 419 -23.88 2.84 8.25
C SER A 419 -23.38 4.03 9.07
N GLY A 420 -22.09 4.32 9.02
CA GLY A 420 -21.42 5.30 9.87
C GLY A 420 -20.65 4.65 11.01
N TYR A 421 -19.71 5.39 11.60
CA TYR A 421 -19.00 4.91 12.78
C TYR A 421 -19.90 4.98 14.02
N PRO A 422 -19.69 4.11 15.01
CA PRO A 422 -20.40 4.19 16.27
C PRO A 422 -20.22 5.54 16.95
N GLY A 423 -21.34 6.10 17.43
CA GLY A 423 -21.39 7.44 18.02
C GLY A 423 -21.75 8.58 17.05
N GLN A 424 -21.71 8.34 15.73
CA GLN A 424 -22.23 9.29 14.74
C GLN A 424 -23.76 9.27 14.64
N THR A 425 -24.32 10.26 13.96
CA THR A 425 -25.76 10.27 13.63
C THR A 425 -26.04 9.13 12.66
N PRO A 426 -26.89 8.14 13.02
CA PRO A 426 -27.18 7.03 12.12
C PRO A 426 -27.95 7.49 10.88
N TYR A 427 -27.64 6.89 9.73
CA TYR A 427 -28.35 7.18 8.48
C TYR A 427 -29.75 6.56 8.46
N ASN A 428 -30.63 7.10 7.61
CA ASN A 428 -31.87 6.42 7.27
C ASN A 428 -31.57 5.05 6.62
N LEU A 429 -32.45 4.08 6.86
CA LEU A 429 -32.34 2.73 6.33
C LEU A 429 -33.55 2.41 5.44
N ASP A 430 -33.26 1.92 4.23
CA ASP A 430 -34.22 1.29 3.33
C ASP A 430 -33.85 -0.21 3.24
N ALA A 431 -34.44 -1.00 4.13
CA ALA A 431 -34.05 -2.39 4.36
C ALA A 431 -34.73 -3.36 3.38
N ASP A 432 -35.91 -2.99 2.87
CA ASP A 432 -36.63 -3.77 1.87
C ASP A 432 -36.46 -3.28 0.43
N HIS A 433 -35.67 -2.21 0.25
CA HIS A 433 -35.30 -1.63 -1.04
C HIS A 433 -36.52 -1.13 -1.84
N ASP A 434 -37.55 -0.64 -1.13
CA ASP A 434 -38.80 -0.15 -1.73
C ASP A 434 -38.82 1.37 -2.01
N GLY A 435 -37.73 2.06 -1.68
CA GLY A 435 -37.58 3.50 -1.81
C GLY A 435 -38.19 4.29 -0.64
N LYS A 436 -38.55 3.63 0.47
CA LYS A 436 -39.05 4.29 1.69
C LYS A 436 -38.18 3.94 2.88
N VAL A 437 -38.06 4.91 3.78
CA VAL A 437 -37.33 4.74 5.03
C VAL A 437 -38.10 3.82 5.98
N ASP A 438 -37.51 2.66 6.28
CA ASP A 438 -37.99 1.67 7.24
C ASP A 438 -37.58 1.99 8.68
N GLY A 439 -36.47 2.72 8.83
CA GLY A 439 -35.89 3.05 10.11
C GLY A 439 -34.56 3.78 9.99
N VAL A 440 -33.71 3.59 10.98
CA VAL A 440 -32.33 4.10 10.97
C VAL A 440 -31.37 2.92 11.06
N ALA A 441 -30.23 3.04 10.38
CA ALA A 441 -29.20 2.02 10.38
C ALA A 441 -28.61 1.83 11.78
N SER A 442 -28.15 0.62 12.09
CA SER A 442 -27.49 0.34 13.37
C SER A 442 -25.99 0.63 13.25
N ASN A 443 -25.46 1.47 14.15
CA ASN A 443 -24.04 1.86 14.19
C ASN A 443 -23.39 1.47 15.52
N THR A 444 -23.19 0.17 15.74
CA THR A 444 -22.40 -0.37 16.86
C THR A 444 -21.07 -0.91 16.35
N ASP A 445 -20.11 -1.17 17.25
CA ASP A 445 -18.84 -1.80 16.86
C ASP A 445 -19.08 -3.12 16.10
N ASP A 446 -20.00 -3.95 16.59
CA ASP A 446 -20.33 -5.23 15.97
C ASP A 446 -20.95 -5.07 14.57
N THR A 447 -21.85 -4.08 14.38
CA THR A 447 -22.46 -3.87 13.06
C THR A 447 -21.47 -3.27 12.07
N PHE A 448 -20.61 -2.33 12.50
CA PHE A 448 -19.53 -1.81 11.68
C PHE A 448 -18.58 -2.92 11.20
N LEU A 449 -18.12 -3.78 12.11
CA LEU A 449 -17.22 -4.88 11.76
C LEU A 449 -17.88 -5.89 10.82
N ALA A 450 -19.15 -6.24 11.07
CA ALA A 450 -19.90 -7.19 10.25
C ALA A 450 -20.18 -6.62 8.84
N GLU A 451 -20.53 -5.33 8.76
CA GLU A 451 -20.84 -4.65 7.51
C GLU A 451 -19.61 -4.59 6.59
N VAL A 452 -18.47 -4.12 7.11
CA VAL A 452 -17.20 -4.08 6.34
C VAL A 452 -16.77 -5.48 5.90
N ALA A 453 -16.90 -6.50 6.77
CA ALA A 453 -16.58 -7.88 6.42
C ALA A 453 -17.51 -8.49 5.35
N SER A 454 -18.70 -7.90 5.16
CA SER A 454 -19.68 -8.34 4.16
C SER A 454 -19.51 -7.67 2.79
N TRP A 455 -18.66 -6.64 2.68
CA TRP A 455 -18.47 -5.90 1.44
C TRP A 455 -17.96 -6.80 0.31
N GLN A 456 -18.57 -6.61 -0.86
CA GLN A 456 -18.30 -7.37 -2.08
C GLN A 456 -18.00 -6.41 -3.23
N THR A 457 -17.03 -6.78 -4.05
CA THR A 457 -16.75 -6.09 -5.31
C THR A 457 -17.89 -6.27 -6.32
N LYS A 458 -17.91 -5.44 -7.36
CA LYS A 458 -18.92 -5.50 -8.44
C LYS A 458 -18.86 -6.85 -9.18
N ARG A 459 -17.68 -7.46 -9.33
CA ARG A 459 -17.60 -8.83 -9.90
C ARG A 459 -18.16 -9.89 -8.96
N GLU A 460 -17.92 -9.80 -7.66
CA GLU A 460 -18.42 -10.77 -6.67
C GLU A 460 -19.95 -10.76 -6.53
N ARG A 461 -20.59 -9.60 -6.75
CA ARG A 461 -22.04 -9.48 -6.83
C ARG A 461 -22.65 -10.18 -8.06
N GLY A 462 -21.81 -10.54 -9.04
CA GLY A 462 -22.20 -11.31 -10.22
C GLY A 462 -23.30 -10.64 -11.03
N ASP A 463 -24.25 -11.45 -11.52
CA ASP A 463 -25.35 -11.01 -12.38
C ASP A 463 -26.41 -10.16 -11.66
N GLY A 464 -26.29 -9.97 -10.33
CA GLY A 464 -27.18 -9.11 -9.57
C GLY A 464 -27.03 -7.62 -9.90
N TYR A 465 -25.88 -7.21 -10.45
CA TYR A 465 -25.64 -5.84 -10.89
C TYR A 465 -25.82 -5.70 -12.41
N VAL A 466 -27.08 -5.47 -12.82
CA VAL A 466 -27.48 -5.35 -14.23
C VAL A 466 -27.35 -3.90 -14.71
N LEU A 467 -26.69 -3.73 -15.84
CA LEU A 467 -26.50 -2.49 -16.57
C LEU A 467 -27.36 -2.47 -17.85
N ALA A 468 -27.37 -1.33 -18.55
CA ALA A 468 -28.19 -1.16 -19.75
C ALA A 468 -27.84 -2.12 -20.91
N SER A 469 -26.59 -2.59 -20.99
CA SER A 469 -26.10 -3.48 -22.05
C SER A 469 -25.67 -4.87 -21.58
N GLY A 470 -25.70 -5.16 -20.27
CA GLY A 470 -25.22 -6.42 -19.71
C GLY A 470 -25.07 -6.36 -18.19
N THR A 471 -23.99 -6.94 -17.67
CA THR A 471 -23.55 -6.82 -16.27
C THR A 471 -22.23 -6.06 -16.21
N PHE A 472 -21.83 -5.59 -15.02
CA PHE A 472 -20.51 -4.96 -14.86
C PHE A 472 -19.38 -5.87 -15.36
N VAL A 473 -19.44 -7.18 -15.07
CA VAL A 473 -18.47 -8.18 -15.53
C VAL A 473 -18.35 -8.14 -17.06
N THR A 474 -19.46 -8.26 -17.78
CA THR A 474 -19.43 -8.33 -19.25
C THR A 474 -18.92 -7.05 -19.91
N GLU A 475 -19.28 -5.89 -19.36
CA GLU A 475 -18.88 -4.60 -19.93
C GLU A 475 -17.41 -4.27 -19.59
N ALA A 476 -16.94 -4.61 -18.38
CA ALA A 476 -15.53 -4.49 -18.02
C ALA A 476 -14.66 -5.43 -18.85
N ASP A 477 -15.08 -6.67 -19.09
CA ASP A 477 -14.36 -7.63 -19.93
C ASP A 477 -14.24 -7.17 -21.39
N ALA A 478 -15.25 -6.47 -21.92
CA ALA A 478 -15.19 -5.88 -23.25
C ALA A 478 -14.12 -4.78 -23.35
N PHE A 479 -14.02 -3.88 -22.36
CA PHE A 479 -12.94 -2.89 -22.30
C PHE A 479 -11.56 -3.51 -22.07
N GLN A 480 -11.45 -4.53 -21.20
CA GLN A 480 -10.21 -5.26 -21.01
C GLN A 480 -9.70 -5.85 -22.33
N LYS A 481 -10.59 -6.50 -23.09
CA LYS A 481 -10.26 -7.04 -24.41
C LYS A 481 -9.82 -5.96 -25.40
N LEU A 482 -10.44 -4.79 -25.37
CA LEU A 482 -10.07 -3.65 -26.20
C LEU A 482 -8.67 -3.14 -25.87
N PHE A 483 -8.29 -3.11 -24.59
CA PHE A 483 -7.02 -2.53 -24.14
C PHE A 483 -5.82 -3.49 -24.25
N VAL A 484 -6.04 -4.80 -24.37
CA VAL A 484 -4.95 -5.75 -24.62
C VAL A 484 -4.21 -5.39 -25.91
N GLY A 485 -2.87 -5.31 -25.82
CA GLY A 485 -1.97 -4.90 -26.90
C GLY A 485 -1.74 -3.39 -26.98
N MET A 486 -2.41 -2.59 -26.15
CA MET A 486 -2.18 -1.15 -26.01
C MET A 486 -1.24 -0.86 -24.84
N THR A 487 -0.43 0.19 -24.96
CA THR A 487 0.21 0.86 -23.82
C THR A 487 -0.81 1.67 -23.03
N VAL A 488 -0.49 2.02 -21.78
CA VAL A 488 -1.35 2.90 -20.96
C VAL A 488 -1.58 4.26 -21.62
N ASP A 489 -0.57 4.81 -22.29
CA ASP A 489 -0.69 6.06 -23.03
C ASP A 489 -1.64 5.92 -24.23
N GLU A 490 -1.63 4.78 -24.92
CA GLU A 490 -2.58 4.50 -25.99
C GLU A 490 -4.01 4.31 -25.45
N VAL A 491 -4.20 3.71 -24.28
CA VAL A 491 -5.52 3.65 -23.61
C VAL A 491 -6.03 5.06 -23.29
N GLN A 492 -5.17 5.93 -22.76
CA GLN A 492 -5.51 7.34 -22.53
C GLN A 492 -5.87 8.05 -23.84
N ALA A 493 -5.07 7.86 -24.90
CA ALA A 493 -5.34 8.45 -26.21
C ALA A 493 -6.65 7.92 -26.81
N TRP A 494 -6.99 6.65 -26.60
CA TRP A 494 -8.27 6.07 -26.98
C TRP A 494 -9.42 6.76 -26.26
N PHE A 495 -9.32 6.92 -24.93
CA PHE A 495 -10.32 7.65 -24.16
C PHE A 495 -10.51 9.07 -24.70
N ASP A 496 -9.43 9.84 -24.80
CA ASP A 496 -9.47 11.23 -25.24
C ASP A 496 -10.09 11.38 -26.64
N LYS A 497 -9.91 10.40 -27.52
CA LYS A 497 -10.46 10.42 -28.88
C LYS A 497 -11.90 9.88 -28.98
N TYR A 498 -12.29 8.90 -28.16
CA TYR A 498 -13.48 8.09 -28.43
C TYR A 498 -14.55 8.11 -27.34
N THR A 499 -14.35 8.84 -26.23
CA THR A 499 -15.39 8.99 -25.20
C THR A 499 -16.10 10.34 -25.22
N ASP A 500 -17.30 10.37 -24.67
CA ASP A 500 -18.12 11.54 -24.44
C ASP A 500 -17.66 12.28 -23.16
N VAL A 501 -18.29 13.41 -22.85
CA VAL A 501 -17.96 14.22 -21.66
C VAL A 501 -18.16 13.47 -20.34
N ASN A 502 -18.94 12.38 -20.33
CA ASN A 502 -19.17 11.53 -19.17
C ASN A 502 -18.27 10.28 -19.18
N GLY A 503 -17.27 10.23 -20.05
CA GLY A 503 -16.31 9.12 -20.14
C GLY A 503 -16.85 7.83 -20.77
N ARG A 504 -18.01 7.87 -21.43
CA ARG A 504 -18.62 6.72 -22.11
C ARG A 504 -18.26 6.71 -23.60
N PRO A 505 -18.23 5.55 -24.29
CA PRO A 505 -17.97 5.53 -25.73
C PRO A 505 -18.97 6.40 -26.51
N LEU A 506 -18.46 7.18 -27.46
CA LEU A 506 -19.28 8.03 -28.34
C LEU A 506 -20.24 7.17 -29.16
N LYS A 507 -21.47 7.69 -29.35
CA LYS A 507 -22.56 7.01 -30.06
C LYS A 507 -22.84 7.69 -31.40
N THR A 508 -23.69 7.07 -32.23
CA THR A 508 -24.18 7.70 -33.48
C THR A 508 -24.93 9.00 -33.22
N GLU A 509 -25.67 9.05 -32.11
CA GLU A 509 -26.42 10.21 -31.65
C GLU A 509 -26.01 10.53 -30.20
N ASN A 510 -25.32 11.65 -30.01
CA ASN A 510 -24.88 12.15 -28.72
C ASN A 510 -25.70 13.38 -28.33
N LYS A 511 -26.03 13.50 -27.03
CA LYS A 511 -26.85 14.61 -26.53
C LYS A 511 -26.09 15.93 -26.51
N ASP A 512 -24.79 15.87 -26.22
CA ASP A 512 -23.92 17.05 -26.22
C ASP A 512 -23.44 17.37 -27.64
N GLU A 513 -23.47 18.66 -28.00
CA GLU A 513 -23.12 19.11 -29.36
C GLU A 513 -21.62 18.95 -29.67
N ASN A 514 -20.75 19.05 -28.67
CA ASN A 514 -19.31 18.88 -28.87
C ASN A 514 -18.97 17.40 -29.02
N ASP A 515 -19.62 16.53 -28.24
CA ASP A 515 -19.51 15.08 -28.40
C ASP A 515 -20.02 14.63 -29.78
N GLN A 516 -21.13 15.20 -30.27
CA GLN A 516 -21.60 14.91 -31.63
C GLN A 516 -20.60 15.36 -32.70
N LYS A 517 -20.02 16.56 -32.57
CA LYS A 517 -18.96 17.04 -33.49
C LYS A 517 -17.73 16.14 -33.45
N LYS A 518 -17.35 15.69 -32.26
CA LYS A 518 -16.24 14.76 -32.04
C LYS A 518 -16.50 13.44 -32.78
N TYR A 519 -17.69 12.87 -32.64
CA TYR A 519 -18.10 11.67 -33.37
C TYR A 519 -18.15 11.90 -34.89
N ASP A 520 -18.75 12.99 -35.35
CA ASP A 520 -18.91 13.28 -36.79
C ASP A 520 -17.57 13.38 -37.51
N ALA A 521 -16.55 13.91 -36.84
CA ALA A 521 -15.17 14.03 -37.34
C ALA A 521 -14.40 12.71 -37.44
N LEU A 522 -14.90 11.62 -36.84
CA LEU A 522 -14.25 10.30 -36.89
C LEU A 522 -14.30 9.68 -38.29
N SER A 523 -13.28 8.87 -38.59
CA SER A 523 -13.25 8.09 -39.82
C SER A 523 -14.35 7.02 -39.85
N ALA A 524 -14.64 6.46 -41.03
CA ALA A 524 -15.62 5.37 -41.13
C ALA A 524 -15.17 4.11 -40.35
N GLU A 525 -13.86 3.85 -40.30
CA GLU A 525 -13.27 2.74 -39.53
C GLU A 525 -13.41 2.97 -38.02
N ASP A 526 -13.09 4.18 -37.56
CA ASP A 526 -13.28 4.57 -36.15
C ASP A 526 -14.74 4.42 -35.71
N LYS A 527 -15.69 4.85 -36.57
CA LYS A 527 -17.14 4.73 -36.30
C LYS A 527 -17.59 3.27 -36.25
N ALA A 528 -17.01 2.40 -37.08
CA ALA A 528 -17.31 0.97 -37.06
C ALA A 528 -16.76 0.28 -35.80
N MET A 529 -15.53 0.63 -35.39
CA MET A 529 -14.95 0.17 -34.12
C MET A 529 -15.80 0.61 -32.92
N LEU A 530 -16.20 1.88 -32.88
CA LEU A 530 -17.07 2.39 -31.81
C LEU A 530 -18.43 1.70 -31.77
N ALA A 531 -19.02 1.37 -32.92
CA ALA A 531 -20.28 0.62 -32.94
C ALA A 531 -20.15 -0.77 -32.31
N ASP A 532 -19.02 -1.45 -32.51
CA ASP A 532 -18.71 -2.73 -31.85
C ASP A 532 -18.52 -2.54 -30.34
N VAL A 533 -17.76 -1.53 -29.93
CA VAL A 533 -17.56 -1.19 -28.50
C VAL A 533 -18.89 -0.88 -27.81
N VAL A 534 -19.71 0.03 -28.36
CA VAL A 534 -21.00 0.42 -27.77
C VAL A 534 -21.98 -0.76 -27.69
N SER A 535 -21.83 -1.77 -28.54
CA SER A 535 -22.67 -2.98 -28.49
C SER A 535 -22.32 -3.91 -27.32
N SER A 536 -21.14 -3.76 -26.73
CA SER A 536 -20.61 -4.64 -25.68
C SER A 536 -20.30 -3.94 -24.36
N ALA A 537 -20.05 -2.63 -24.35
CA ALA A 537 -19.80 -1.85 -23.14
C ALA A 537 -20.36 -0.43 -23.24
N THR A 538 -21.06 -0.01 -22.20
CA THR A 538 -21.59 1.36 -22.05
C THR A 538 -21.25 1.99 -20.71
N ILE A 539 -20.57 1.28 -19.79
CA ILE A 539 -19.95 1.87 -18.60
C ILE A 539 -19.04 3.04 -18.97
N SER A 540 -18.97 4.01 -18.06
CA SER A 540 -17.97 5.06 -18.16
C SER A 540 -16.61 4.53 -17.75
N LEU A 541 -15.57 4.97 -18.45
CA LEU A 541 -14.18 4.76 -18.03
C LEU A 541 -13.72 5.78 -16.98
N LYS A 542 -14.47 6.87 -16.81
CA LYS A 542 -14.17 7.94 -15.85
C LYS A 542 -15.43 8.77 -15.61
N ASP A 543 -16.13 8.50 -14.51
CA ASP A 543 -17.20 9.34 -13.97
C ASP A 543 -17.30 9.17 -12.44
N ALA A 544 -18.39 9.65 -11.84
CA ALA A 544 -18.60 9.53 -10.40
C ALA A 544 -18.83 8.07 -9.92
N HIS A 545 -19.01 7.10 -10.82
CA HIS A 545 -19.09 5.67 -10.49
C HIS A 545 -17.73 4.96 -10.55
N GLY A 546 -16.64 5.67 -10.85
CA GLY A 546 -15.29 5.12 -10.87
C GLY A 546 -14.35 5.80 -11.87
N ASP A 547 -13.05 5.81 -11.55
CA ASP A 547 -11.98 6.23 -12.46
C ASP A 547 -11.10 5.03 -12.88
N ILE A 548 -11.57 4.29 -13.90
CA ILE A 548 -10.86 3.13 -14.46
C ILE A 548 -9.50 3.55 -15.04
N LEU A 549 -9.42 4.74 -15.66
CA LEU A 549 -8.17 5.21 -16.26
C LEU A 549 -7.09 5.49 -15.21
N ALA A 550 -7.47 6.13 -14.09
CA ALA A 550 -6.53 6.37 -13.00
C ALA A 550 -6.02 5.05 -12.42
N ALA A 551 -6.90 4.06 -12.19
CA ALA A 551 -6.48 2.74 -11.72
C ALA A 551 -5.50 2.06 -12.71
N ILE A 552 -5.77 2.11 -14.03
CA ILE A 552 -4.85 1.57 -15.06
C ILE A 552 -3.49 2.27 -15.02
N LYS A 553 -3.48 3.61 -14.91
CA LYS A 553 -2.23 4.38 -14.80
C LYS A 553 -1.45 4.02 -13.54
N ASN A 554 -2.13 3.94 -12.40
CA ASN A 554 -1.50 3.57 -11.14
C ASN A 554 -0.92 2.15 -11.22
N SER A 555 -1.57 1.22 -11.94
CA SER A 555 -1.03 -0.13 -12.14
C SER A 555 0.30 -0.14 -12.91
N LEU A 556 0.54 0.84 -13.81
CA LEU A 556 1.83 1.01 -14.48
C LEU A 556 2.85 1.70 -13.57
N THR A 557 2.44 2.76 -12.86
CA THR A 557 3.29 3.52 -11.95
C THR A 557 3.88 2.65 -10.85
N TYR A 558 3.07 1.78 -10.25
CA TYR A 558 3.43 0.90 -9.12
C TYR A 558 3.64 -0.55 -9.57
N LYS A 559 4.00 -0.77 -10.84
CA LYS A 559 4.32 -2.10 -11.35
C LYS A 559 5.58 -2.66 -10.67
N GLN A 560 5.62 -3.97 -10.56
CA GLN A 560 6.83 -4.73 -10.23
C GLN A 560 7.32 -5.45 -11.48
N ASP A 561 8.64 -5.54 -11.62
CA ASP A 561 9.24 -6.27 -12.74
C ASP A 561 9.17 -7.78 -12.50
N VAL A 562 8.86 -8.53 -13.55
CA VAL A 562 8.83 -9.99 -13.56
C VAL A 562 9.50 -10.51 -14.83
N ASP A 563 9.82 -11.80 -14.90
CA ASP A 563 10.29 -12.41 -16.14
C ASP A 563 9.62 -13.78 -16.33
N ILE A 564 8.44 -13.78 -16.95
CA ILE A 564 7.67 -14.99 -17.22
C ILE A 564 7.52 -15.16 -18.72
N THR A 565 7.89 -16.31 -19.25
CA THR A 565 7.74 -16.65 -20.67
C THR A 565 6.92 -17.93 -20.83
N VAL A 566 5.82 -17.84 -21.57
CA VAL A 566 5.02 -19.02 -21.94
C VAL A 566 5.61 -19.66 -23.20
N LYS A 567 5.83 -20.98 -23.17
CA LYS A 567 6.50 -21.75 -24.25
C LYS A 567 5.55 -22.44 -25.21
#